data_AF-R7ET01-F1
#
_entry.id   AF-R7ET01-F1
#
_cell.length_a   1.000
_cell.length_b   1.000
_cell.length_c   1.000
_cell.angle_alpha   90.00
_cell.angle_beta   90.00
_cell.angle_gamma   90.00
#
_symmetry.space_group_name_H-M   'P 1'
#
loop_
_entity.id
_entity.type
_entity.pdbx_description
1 polymer ?
#
loop_
_entity_poly.entity_id
_entity_poly.type
_entity_poly.pdbx_seq_one_letter_code
_entity_poly.pdbx_strand_id
1 'polypeptide(L)'
;MGFGLLLAGYIAAFLMSMTLYGWAIRILGCIVMILGCRKLHEYFRGFAYVEGAAALVALTGIAEGVFYVTERINSAVPDIVKTVEGWAWFAVVLLFHLLLGWELNLAAKAVGIEKPRTTALTSMVTAVIWALTYALGIMKLIEPGFYYVLLLVLIVLSAVAIYGCYKNICPAGQENAPLRRKTGIGFIDRFFEKVDEKEARALETTRAEIEERQRRRAESRKSKRKK
;
A
#
# COMPACT_ATOMS: atom_id res chain seq x y z
N MET A 1 -1.86 14.35 0.88
CA MET A 1 -2.16 13.65 2.15
C MET A 1 -1.11 12.59 2.44
N GLY A 2 -0.88 12.25 3.70
CA GLY A 2 0.14 11.26 4.10
C GLY A 2 -0.11 9.86 3.53
N PHE A 3 -1.36 9.37 3.54
CA PHE A 3 -1.73 8.08 2.96
C PHE A 3 -1.49 7.98 1.45
N GLY A 4 -1.64 9.08 0.70
CA GLY A 4 -1.35 9.10 -0.74
C GLY A 4 0.15 8.91 -1.02
N LEU A 5 1.01 9.61 -0.26
CA LEU A 5 2.46 9.39 -0.36
C LEU A 5 2.83 7.96 0.05
N LEU A 6 2.23 7.45 1.14
CA LEU A 6 2.44 6.07 1.57
C LEU A 6 2.06 5.07 0.46
N LEU A 7 0.90 5.23 -0.18
CA LEU A 7 0.47 4.35 -1.27
C LEU A 7 1.39 4.42 -2.48
N ALA A 8 1.76 5.63 -2.92
CA ALA A 8 2.65 5.81 -4.07
C ALA A 8 4.03 5.21 -3.80
N GLY A 9 4.59 5.46 -2.62
CA GLY A 9 5.84 4.86 -2.18
C GLY A 9 5.77 3.35 -2.07
N TYR A 10 4.66 2.80 -1.56
CA TYR A 10 4.44 1.37 -1.43
C TYR A 10 4.40 0.66 -2.79
N ILE A 11 3.65 1.21 -3.75
CA ILE A 11 3.59 0.67 -5.13
C ILE A 11 4.97 0.72 -5.79
N ALA A 12 5.69 1.83 -5.65
CA ALA A 12 7.04 1.94 -6.16
C ALA A 12 7.97 0.90 -5.51
N ALA A 13 7.91 0.77 -4.17
CA ALA A 13 8.82 -0.06 -3.40
C ALA A 13 8.63 -1.57 -3.58
N PHE A 14 7.41 -2.04 -3.87
CA PHE A 14 7.09 -3.47 -3.91
C PHE A 14 6.63 -3.98 -5.27
N LEU A 15 5.96 -3.15 -6.09
CA LEU A 15 5.47 -3.58 -7.40
C LEU A 15 6.43 -3.19 -8.51
N MET A 16 6.87 -1.92 -8.54
CA MET A 16 7.78 -1.43 -9.60
C MET A 16 9.23 -1.91 -9.41
N SER A 17 9.60 -2.30 -8.19
CA SER A 17 10.91 -2.85 -7.87
C SER A 17 11.13 -4.28 -8.39
N MET A 18 10.15 -4.91 -9.05
CA MET A 18 10.30 -6.25 -9.65
C MET A 18 11.04 -6.22 -11.01
N THR A 19 11.75 -5.13 -11.32
CA THR A 19 12.44 -4.89 -12.60
C THR A 19 13.97 -4.94 -12.44
N LEU A 20 14.73 -4.86 -13.56
CA LEU A 20 16.20 -4.98 -13.62
C LEU A 20 17.00 -4.00 -12.72
N TYR A 21 16.39 -2.89 -12.28
CA TYR A 21 16.97 -1.94 -11.31
C TYR A 21 16.12 -1.84 -10.04
N GLY A 22 15.57 -2.97 -9.63
CA GLY A 22 14.61 -3.09 -8.56
C GLY A 22 15.04 -2.45 -7.25
N TRP A 23 16.31 -2.61 -6.89
CA TRP A 23 16.90 -2.04 -5.67
C TRP A 23 16.81 -0.50 -5.63
N ALA A 24 17.09 0.19 -6.74
CA ALA A 24 17.07 1.66 -6.79
C ALA A 24 15.64 2.19 -6.68
N ILE A 25 14.70 1.55 -7.40
CA ILE A 25 13.28 1.89 -7.33
C ILE A 25 12.74 1.61 -5.92
N ARG A 26 13.20 0.54 -5.27
CA ARG A 26 12.84 0.20 -3.87
C ARG A 26 13.24 1.29 -2.91
N ILE A 27 14.49 1.77 -2.99
CA ILE A 27 14.99 2.87 -2.15
C ILE A 27 14.15 4.14 -2.34
N LEU A 28 13.91 4.53 -3.60
CA LEU A 28 13.07 5.69 -3.90
C LEU A 28 11.65 5.53 -3.38
N GLY A 29 11.04 4.36 -3.56
CA GLY A 29 9.73 4.04 -3.00
C GLY A 29 9.71 4.16 -1.47
N CYS A 30 10.73 3.66 -0.79
CA CYS A 30 10.86 3.76 0.66
C CYS A 30 11.03 5.21 1.13
N ILE A 31 11.79 6.05 0.42
CA ILE A 31 11.89 7.48 0.74
C ILE A 31 10.50 8.15 0.66
N VAL A 32 9.73 7.86 -0.39
CA VAL A 32 8.37 8.40 -0.53
C VAL A 32 7.44 7.87 0.57
N MET A 33 7.55 6.59 0.96
CA MET A 33 6.81 6.03 2.09
C MET A 33 7.16 6.72 3.40
N ILE A 34 8.43 6.96 3.69
CA ILE A 34 8.92 7.66 4.89
C ILE A 34 8.32 9.07 4.96
N LEU A 35 8.34 9.82 3.85
CA LEU A 35 7.71 11.15 3.78
C LEU A 35 6.20 11.08 4.02
N GLY A 36 5.54 10.02 3.54
CA GLY A 36 4.13 9.75 3.83
C GLY A 36 3.88 9.46 5.31
N CYS A 37 4.69 8.60 5.92
CA CYS A 37 4.59 8.22 7.33
C CYS A 37 4.83 9.40 8.26
N ARG A 38 5.81 10.27 7.98
CA ARG A 38 6.04 11.49 8.77
C ARG A 38 4.82 12.40 8.83
N LYS A 39 4.13 12.58 7.70
CA LYS A 39 2.87 13.34 7.67
C LYS A 39 1.73 12.64 8.39
N LEU A 40 1.70 11.30 8.38
CA LEU A 40 0.71 10.52 9.12
C LEU A 40 0.97 10.52 10.62
N HIS A 41 2.24 10.55 11.04
CA HIS A 41 2.65 10.55 12.44
C HIS A 41 2.08 11.73 13.23
N GLU A 42 1.87 12.88 12.57
CA GLU A 42 1.20 14.05 13.15
C GLU A 42 -0.20 13.74 13.69
N TYR A 43 -0.90 12.77 13.08
CA TYR A 43 -2.27 12.37 13.44
C TYR A 43 -2.29 11.00 14.16
N PHE A 44 -1.43 10.08 13.73
CA PHE A 44 -1.37 8.70 14.18
C PHE A 44 0.09 8.34 14.51
N ARG A 45 0.49 8.55 15.77
CA ARG A 45 1.89 8.39 16.21
C ARG A 45 2.51 7.04 15.88
N GLY A 46 1.72 5.97 15.83
CA GLY A 46 2.22 4.63 15.51
C GLY A 46 2.78 4.47 14.09
N PHE A 47 2.48 5.39 13.16
CA PHE A 47 3.15 5.41 11.85
C PHE A 47 4.67 5.69 11.93
N ALA A 48 5.22 6.11 13.09
CA ALA A 48 6.67 6.10 13.30
C ALA A 48 7.28 4.70 13.20
N TYR A 49 6.56 3.65 13.65
CA TYR A 49 7.05 2.28 13.52
C TYR A 49 7.09 1.83 12.06
N VAL A 50 6.08 2.23 11.28
CA VAL A 50 6.03 1.98 9.83
C VAL A 50 7.13 2.76 9.11
N GLU A 51 7.42 3.99 9.53
CA GLU A 51 8.56 4.77 9.03
C GLU A 51 9.89 4.04 9.27
N GLY A 52 10.13 3.60 10.51
CA GLY A 52 11.33 2.84 10.87
C GLY A 52 11.47 1.55 10.06
N ALA A 53 10.38 0.81 9.89
CA ALA A 53 10.37 -0.40 9.08
C ALA A 53 10.61 -0.10 7.59
N ALA A 54 10.05 0.99 7.04
CA ALA A 54 10.34 1.43 5.67
C ALA A 54 11.82 1.81 5.48
N ALA A 55 12.45 2.41 6.50
CA ALA A 55 13.88 2.68 6.47
C ALA A 55 14.70 1.38 6.47
N LEU A 56 14.31 0.36 7.24
CA LEU A 56 14.93 -0.96 7.18
C LEU A 56 14.77 -1.60 5.79
N VAL A 57 13.59 -1.51 5.17
CA VAL A 57 13.39 -2.00 3.79
C VAL A 57 14.32 -1.26 2.81
N ALA A 58 14.52 0.04 2.97
CA ALA A 58 15.47 0.79 2.15
C ALA A 58 16.91 0.28 2.31
N LEU A 59 17.33 -0.06 3.54
CA LEU A 59 18.66 -0.65 3.79
C LEU A 59 18.84 -2.00 3.08
N THR A 60 17.79 -2.82 3.01
CA THR A 60 17.86 -4.08 2.23
C THR A 60 18.03 -3.81 0.73
N GLY A 61 17.41 -2.75 0.20
CA GLY A 61 17.64 -2.31 -1.17
C GLY A 61 19.07 -1.80 -1.40
N ILE A 62 19.67 -1.11 -0.42
CA ILE A 62 21.07 -0.69 -0.49
C ILE A 62 22.00 -1.91 -0.50
N ALA A 63 21.76 -2.89 0.38
CA ALA A 63 22.54 -4.13 0.43
C ALA A 63 22.48 -4.90 -0.91
N GLU A 64 21.29 -5.07 -1.48
CA GLU A 64 21.09 -5.66 -2.81
C GLU A 64 21.86 -4.90 -3.90
N GLY A 65 21.83 -3.56 -3.86
CA GLY A 65 22.58 -2.71 -4.79
C GLY A 65 24.10 -2.88 -4.66
N VAL A 66 24.63 -3.00 -3.43
CA VAL A 66 26.05 -3.28 -3.18
C VAL A 66 26.43 -4.62 -3.78
N PHE A 67 25.66 -5.68 -3.53
CA PHE A 67 25.93 -7.01 -4.08
C PHE A 67 25.89 -7.02 -5.60
N TYR A 68 24.91 -6.36 -6.20
CA TYR A 68 24.81 -6.19 -7.65
C TYR A 68 26.08 -5.53 -8.25
N VAL A 69 26.64 -4.52 -7.58
CA VAL A 69 27.88 -3.86 -8.02
C VAL A 69 29.10 -4.76 -7.79
N THR A 70 29.22 -5.40 -6.62
CA THR A 70 30.34 -6.27 -6.27
C THR A 70 30.50 -7.45 -7.24
N GLU A 71 29.40 -8.11 -7.59
CA GLU A 71 29.41 -9.21 -8.55
C GLU A 71 29.87 -8.79 -9.95
N ARG A 72 29.63 -7.53 -10.33
CA ARG A 72 30.02 -6.98 -11.62
C ARG A 72 31.49 -6.55 -11.71
N ILE A 73 32.16 -6.38 -10.57
CA ILE A 73 33.57 -5.93 -10.46
C ILE A 73 34.54 -7.12 -10.20
N ASN A 74 34.10 -8.37 -10.43
CA ASN A 74 34.87 -9.63 -10.27
C ASN A 74 35.06 -10.17 -8.85
N SER A 75 34.19 -9.83 -7.90
CA SER A 75 34.14 -10.54 -6.61
C SER A 75 32.81 -11.31 -6.50
N ALA A 76 32.88 -12.64 -6.55
CA ALA A 76 31.71 -13.46 -6.29
C ALA A 76 31.30 -13.28 -4.82
N VAL A 77 30.06 -12.86 -4.58
CA VAL A 77 29.51 -12.80 -3.22
C VAL A 77 29.28 -14.24 -2.75
N PRO A 78 29.83 -14.65 -1.59
CA PRO A 78 29.67 -16.02 -1.09
C PRO A 78 28.20 -16.39 -0.89
N ASP A 79 27.84 -17.64 -1.20
CA ASP A 79 26.45 -18.12 -1.13
C ASP A 79 25.82 -18.00 0.27
N ILE A 80 26.65 -18.14 1.32
CA ILE A 80 26.19 -17.96 2.70
C ILE A 80 25.77 -16.50 2.97
N VAL A 81 26.44 -15.52 2.37
CA VAL A 81 26.11 -14.10 2.50
C VAL A 81 24.78 -13.81 1.79
N LYS A 82 24.58 -14.36 0.60
CA LYS A 82 23.31 -14.26 -0.15
C LYS A 82 22.15 -14.88 0.62
N THR A 83 22.39 -16.03 1.24
CA THR A 83 21.38 -16.72 2.06
C THR A 83 20.98 -15.89 3.27
N VAL A 84 21.96 -15.33 4.00
CA VAL A 84 21.70 -14.47 5.16
C VAL A 84 20.97 -13.19 4.75
N GLU A 85 21.36 -12.57 3.64
CA GLU A 85 20.68 -11.37 3.12
C GLU A 85 19.23 -11.67 2.73
N GLY A 86 18.97 -12.81 2.07
CA GLY A 86 17.61 -13.23 1.74
C GLY A 86 16.71 -13.39 2.97
N TRP A 87 17.22 -14.00 4.04
CA TRP A 87 16.49 -14.11 5.32
C TRP A 87 16.32 -12.78 6.03
N ALA A 88 17.31 -11.88 5.96
CA ALA A 88 17.21 -10.54 6.52
C ALA A 88 16.16 -9.71 5.77
N TRP A 89 16.19 -9.73 4.44
CA TRP A 89 15.17 -9.10 3.59
C TRP A 89 13.78 -9.64 3.92
N PHE A 90 13.63 -10.96 4.02
CA PHE A 90 12.38 -11.61 4.38
C PHE A 90 11.85 -11.11 5.72
N ALA A 91 12.68 -11.11 6.76
CA ALA A 91 12.28 -10.68 8.11
C ALA A 91 11.87 -9.20 8.14
N VAL A 92 12.61 -8.34 7.43
CA VAL A 92 12.31 -6.90 7.34
C VAL A 92 11.01 -6.65 6.58
N VAL A 93 10.77 -7.34 5.46
CA VAL A 93 9.53 -7.21 4.68
C VAL A 93 8.32 -7.72 5.46
N LEU A 94 8.46 -8.84 6.20
CA LEU A 94 7.41 -9.34 7.07
C LEU A 94 7.08 -8.33 8.17
N LEU A 95 8.09 -7.83 8.89
CA LEU A 95 7.93 -6.83 9.93
C LEU A 95 7.22 -5.59 9.40
N PHE A 96 7.64 -5.10 8.23
CA PHE A 96 7.02 -3.94 7.59
C PHE A 96 5.54 -4.16 7.32
N HIS A 97 5.15 -5.30 6.73
CA HIS A 97 3.74 -5.58 6.42
C HIS A 97 2.88 -5.75 7.67
N LEU A 98 3.41 -6.37 8.73
CA LEU A 98 2.70 -6.51 10.00
C LEU A 98 2.47 -5.16 10.68
N LEU A 99 3.51 -4.30 10.75
CA LEU A 99 3.39 -2.96 11.31
C LEU A 99 2.46 -2.07 10.50
N LEU A 100 2.58 -2.11 9.17
CA LEU A 100 1.71 -1.36 8.27
C LEU A 100 0.25 -1.77 8.44
N GLY A 101 -0.05 -3.07 8.41
CA GLY A 101 -1.41 -3.59 8.61
C GLY A 101 -1.97 -3.23 9.98
N TRP A 102 -1.14 -3.31 11.03
CA TRP A 102 -1.53 -2.95 12.38
C TRP A 102 -1.92 -1.47 12.50
N GLU A 103 -1.07 -0.57 12.03
CA GLU A 103 -1.31 0.87 12.10
C GLU A 103 -2.46 1.33 11.19
N LEU A 104 -2.64 0.70 10.03
CA LEU A 104 -3.83 0.92 9.19
C LEU A 104 -5.11 0.48 9.90
N ASN A 105 -5.11 -0.67 10.59
CA ASN A 105 -6.25 -1.13 11.38
C ASN A 105 -6.56 -0.17 12.54
N LEU A 106 -5.53 0.33 13.25
CA LEU A 106 -5.72 1.31 14.33
C LEU A 106 -6.25 2.65 13.80
N ALA A 107 -5.70 3.18 12.72
CA ALA A 107 -6.17 4.42 12.10
C ALA A 107 -7.62 4.29 11.60
N ALA A 108 -7.94 3.17 10.94
CA ALA A 108 -9.29 2.87 10.48
C ALA A 108 -10.28 2.73 11.64
N LYS A 109 -9.87 2.08 12.74
CA LYS A 109 -10.66 1.95 13.97
C LYS A 109 -10.92 3.33 14.61
N ALA A 110 -9.92 4.21 14.65
CA ALA A 110 -10.04 5.54 15.25
C ALA A 110 -11.07 6.42 14.53
N VAL A 111 -11.25 6.23 13.22
CA VAL A 111 -12.20 6.99 12.37
C VAL A 111 -13.51 6.21 12.14
N GLY A 112 -13.65 5.00 12.69
CA GLY A 112 -14.87 4.21 12.60
C GLY A 112 -15.16 3.59 11.22
N ILE A 113 -14.13 3.35 10.39
CA ILE A 113 -14.28 2.81 9.04
C ILE A 113 -13.97 1.30 8.99
N GLU A 114 -15.02 0.47 8.89
CA GLU A 114 -14.90 -0.99 9.01
C GLU A 114 -14.17 -1.66 7.84
N LYS A 115 -14.45 -1.28 6.59
CA LYS A 115 -13.86 -1.97 5.42
C LYS A 115 -12.33 -1.88 5.39
N PRO A 116 -11.69 -0.69 5.47
CA PRO A 116 -10.22 -0.60 5.47
C PRO A 116 -9.60 -1.33 6.66
N ARG A 117 -10.30 -1.32 7.82
CA ARG A 117 -9.90 -2.08 9.01
C ARG A 117 -9.85 -3.58 8.74
N THR A 118 -10.92 -4.16 8.19
CA THR A 118 -10.96 -5.58 7.87
C THR A 118 -9.91 -5.96 6.81
N THR A 119 -9.71 -5.12 5.79
CA THR A 119 -8.68 -5.37 4.76
C THR A 119 -7.28 -5.36 5.36
N ALA A 120 -7.00 -4.45 6.30
CA ALA A 120 -5.71 -4.40 6.99
C ALA A 120 -5.47 -5.63 7.88
N LEU A 121 -6.49 -6.14 8.57
CA LEU A 121 -6.38 -7.40 9.31
C LEU A 121 -6.15 -8.59 8.37
N THR A 122 -6.87 -8.65 7.26
CA THR A 122 -6.67 -9.68 6.24
C THR A 122 -5.26 -9.62 5.66
N SER A 123 -4.70 -8.43 5.41
CA SER A 123 -3.32 -8.31 4.92
C SER A 123 -2.29 -8.80 5.94
N MET A 124 -2.51 -8.57 7.25
CA MET A 124 -1.66 -9.13 8.30
C MET A 124 -1.70 -10.66 8.34
N VAL A 125 -2.90 -11.26 8.26
CA VAL A 125 -3.05 -12.73 8.20
C VAL A 125 -2.35 -13.27 6.95
N THR A 126 -2.55 -12.64 5.78
CA THR A 126 -1.87 -13.00 4.54
C THR A 126 -0.35 -12.87 4.68
N ALA A 127 0.18 -11.90 5.43
CA ALA A 127 1.62 -11.76 5.68
C ALA A 127 2.17 -12.95 6.46
N VAL A 128 1.43 -13.46 7.46
CA VAL A 128 1.81 -14.67 8.21
C VAL A 128 1.76 -15.91 7.31
N ILE A 129 0.72 -16.05 6.48
CA ILE A 129 0.63 -17.17 5.54
C ILE A 129 1.78 -17.08 4.52
N TRP A 130 2.11 -15.88 4.03
CA TRP A 130 3.27 -15.65 3.17
C TRP A 130 4.59 -16.04 3.84
N ALA A 131 4.75 -15.73 5.13
CA ALA A 131 5.92 -16.15 5.89
C ALA A 131 6.06 -17.68 5.94
N LEU A 132 4.95 -18.39 6.16
CA LEU A 132 4.92 -19.84 6.15
C LEU A 132 5.27 -20.40 4.77
N THR A 133 4.68 -19.86 3.69
CA THR A 133 4.95 -20.35 2.34
C THR A 133 6.38 -20.07 1.89
N TYR A 134 6.97 -18.95 2.31
CA TYR A 134 8.37 -18.66 2.07
C TYR A 134 9.27 -19.71 2.74
N ALA A 135 9.08 -20.00 4.03
CA ALA A 135 9.85 -21.01 4.75
C ALA A 135 9.69 -22.42 4.15
N LEU A 136 8.45 -22.83 3.83
CA LEU A 136 8.16 -24.11 3.18
C LEU A 136 8.77 -24.19 1.78
N GLY A 137 8.80 -23.08 1.04
CA GLY A 137 9.41 -22.99 -0.29
C GLY A 137 10.93 -23.16 -0.24
N ILE A 138 11.60 -22.54 0.73
CA ILE A 138 13.05 -22.72 0.95
C ILE A 138 13.37 -24.17 1.34
N MET A 139 12.52 -24.80 2.16
CA MET A 139 12.64 -26.23 2.50
C MET A 139 12.25 -27.18 1.35
N LYS A 140 11.84 -26.65 0.20
CA LYS A 140 11.37 -27.42 -0.98
C LYS A 140 10.19 -28.35 -0.67
N LEU A 141 9.35 -27.98 0.31
CA LEU A 141 8.14 -28.73 0.69
C LEU A 141 6.91 -28.33 -0.13
N ILE A 142 6.97 -27.19 -0.81
CA ILE A 142 5.95 -26.70 -1.72
C ILE A 142 6.59 -26.20 -3.01
N GLU A 143 5.76 -25.93 -4.03
CA GLU A 143 6.22 -25.41 -5.31
C GLU A 143 6.90 -24.03 -5.13
N PRO A 144 8.11 -23.82 -5.67
CA PRO A 144 8.90 -22.62 -5.41
C PRO A 144 8.27 -21.33 -5.95
N GLY A 145 7.27 -21.40 -6.83
CA GLY A 145 6.51 -20.24 -7.30
C GLY A 145 5.47 -19.72 -6.30
N PHE A 146 5.04 -20.55 -5.35
CA PHE A 146 3.84 -20.27 -4.55
C PHE A 146 4.00 -19.05 -3.62
N TYR A 147 5.18 -18.88 -3.00
CA TYR A 147 5.42 -17.73 -2.12
C TYR A 147 5.49 -16.41 -2.89
N TYR A 148 5.86 -16.39 -4.17
CA TYR A 148 5.81 -15.18 -5.01
C TYR A 148 4.38 -14.76 -5.31
N VAL A 149 3.51 -15.72 -5.63
CA VAL A 149 2.08 -15.46 -5.84
C VAL A 149 1.46 -14.90 -4.57
N LEU A 150 1.77 -15.49 -3.41
CA LEU A 150 1.22 -15.02 -2.15
C LEU A 150 1.78 -13.63 -1.74
N LEU A 151 3.03 -13.33 -2.08
CA LEU A 151 3.60 -11.99 -1.93
C LEU A 151 2.83 -10.96 -2.77
N LEU A 152 2.47 -11.28 -4.02
CA LEU A 152 1.67 -10.39 -4.85
C LEU A 152 0.28 -10.14 -4.26
N VAL A 153 -0.36 -11.18 -3.73
CA VAL A 153 -1.66 -11.05 -3.03
C VAL A 153 -1.51 -10.15 -1.81
N LEU A 154 -0.46 -10.34 -1.00
CA LEU A 154 -0.15 -9.48 0.15
C LEU A 154 0.05 -8.01 -0.27
N ILE A 155 0.76 -7.79 -1.39
CA ILE A 155 1.00 -6.46 -1.93
C ILE A 155 -0.31 -5.77 -2.31
N VAL A 156 -1.18 -6.49 -3.03
CA VAL A 156 -2.48 -5.95 -3.45
C VAL A 156 -3.37 -5.65 -2.23
N LEU A 157 -3.46 -6.56 -1.26
CA LEU A 157 -4.30 -6.35 -0.07
C LEU A 157 -3.83 -5.15 0.76
N SER A 158 -2.52 -5.02 0.97
CA SER A 158 -1.93 -3.88 1.66
C SER A 158 -2.18 -2.56 0.92
N ALA A 159 -2.01 -2.56 -0.41
CA ALA A 159 -2.32 -1.39 -1.24
C ALA A 159 -3.79 -0.98 -1.15
N VAL A 160 -4.71 -1.95 -1.18
CA VAL A 160 -6.16 -1.70 -1.01
C VAL A 160 -6.47 -1.17 0.38
N ALA A 161 -5.82 -1.67 1.43
CA ALA A 161 -5.98 -1.16 2.80
C ALA A 161 -5.50 0.30 2.93
N ILE A 162 -4.31 0.61 2.37
CA ILE A 162 -3.80 1.99 2.33
C ILE A 162 -4.74 2.89 1.54
N TYR A 163 -5.18 2.46 0.35
CA TYR A 163 -6.10 3.23 -0.49
C TYR A 163 -7.46 3.44 0.20
N GLY A 164 -7.97 2.43 0.90
CA GLY A 164 -9.17 2.54 1.71
C GLY A 164 -9.04 3.59 2.82
N CYS A 165 -7.89 3.67 3.49
CA CYS A 165 -7.60 4.72 4.46
C CYS A 165 -7.43 6.10 3.79
N TYR A 166 -6.72 6.16 2.66
CA TYR A 166 -6.55 7.38 1.86
C TYR A 166 -7.90 8.00 1.45
N LYS A 167 -8.84 7.17 1.00
CA LYS A 167 -10.15 7.63 0.51
C LYS A 167 -11.06 8.13 1.62
N ASN A 168 -11.03 7.50 2.80
CA ASN A 168 -12.04 7.72 3.83
C ASN A 168 -11.55 8.56 5.02
N ILE A 169 -10.24 8.79 5.17
CA ILE A 169 -9.68 9.59 6.27
C ILE A 169 -9.26 10.96 5.72
N CYS A 170 -10.08 11.97 5.97
CA CYS A 170 -9.77 13.37 5.67
C CYS A 170 -9.06 14.07 6.84
N PRO A 171 -8.16 15.04 6.60
CA PRO A 171 -7.59 15.87 7.66
C PRO A 171 -8.66 16.75 8.31
N ALA A 172 -8.61 16.91 9.64
CA ALA A 172 -9.50 17.79 10.40
C ALA A 172 -9.43 19.24 9.86
N GLY A 173 -10.58 19.86 9.60
CA GLY A 173 -10.69 21.24 9.09
C GLY A 173 -10.75 21.39 7.57
N GLN A 174 -10.82 20.29 6.80
CA GLN A 174 -10.97 20.31 5.33
C GLN A 174 -12.25 19.61 4.84
N GLU A 175 -13.31 19.60 5.63
CA GLU A 175 -14.59 18.97 5.25
C GLU A 175 -15.25 19.62 4.02
N ASN A 176 -14.95 20.90 3.74
CA ASN A 176 -15.52 21.68 2.62
C ASN A 176 -14.47 22.32 1.67
N ALA A 177 -13.17 22.06 1.87
CA ALA A 177 -12.13 22.52 0.97
C ALA A 177 -11.93 21.51 -0.18
N PRO A 178 -11.46 21.90 -1.37
CA PRO A 178 -10.99 20.90 -2.34
C PRO A 178 -9.99 19.99 -1.61
N LEU A 179 -10.17 18.68 -1.76
CA LEU A 179 -9.57 17.57 -1.00
C LEU A 179 -8.03 17.61 -0.80
N ARG A 180 -7.29 18.61 -1.28
CA ARG A 180 -5.83 18.61 -1.32
C ARG A 180 -5.17 19.97 -1.14
N ARG A 181 -4.15 19.97 -0.27
CA ARG A 181 -2.91 20.71 -0.52
C ARG A 181 -1.99 19.86 -1.42
N LYS A 182 -1.47 20.46 -2.49
CA LYS A 182 -0.49 19.84 -3.42
C LYS A 182 0.70 19.31 -2.61
N THR A 183 1.16 18.11 -2.95
CA THR A 183 2.29 17.48 -2.23
C THR A 183 3.63 18.08 -2.62
N GLY A 184 3.69 18.85 -3.71
CA GLY A 184 4.89 19.53 -4.21
C GLY A 184 5.73 18.64 -5.13
N ILE A 185 5.34 17.38 -5.31
CA ILE A 185 6.03 16.41 -6.17
C ILE A 185 5.17 16.19 -7.42
N GLY A 186 5.57 16.81 -8.54
CA GLY A 186 4.71 16.94 -9.73
C GLY A 186 4.27 15.63 -10.39
N PHE A 187 4.99 14.52 -10.23
CA PHE A 187 4.52 13.21 -10.73
C PHE A 187 3.42 12.61 -9.83
N ILE A 188 3.61 12.69 -8.52
CA ILE A 188 2.66 12.20 -7.52
C ILE A 188 1.38 13.03 -7.59
N ASP A 189 1.51 14.35 -7.68
CA ASP A 189 0.36 15.24 -7.80
C ASP A 189 -0.47 14.90 -9.05
N ARG A 190 0.17 14.68 -10.20
CA ARG A 190 -0.50 14.27 -11.46
C ARG A 190 -1.14 12.88 -11.42
N PHE A 191 -0.49 11.89 -10.81
CA PHE A 191 -1.06 10.54 -10.67
C PHE A 191 -2.37 10.60 -9.89
N PHE A 192 -2.35 11.29 -8.76
CA PHE A 192 -3.53 11.43 -7.92
C PHE A 192 -4.58 12.36 -8.51
N GLU A 193 -4.20 13.44 -9.21
CA GLU A 193 -5.15 14.29 -9.95
C GLU A 193 -5.97 13.48 -10.96
N LYS A 194 -5.33 12.54 -11.67
CA LYS A 194 -6.04 11.62 -12.58
C LYS A 194 -6.95 10.62 -11.87
N VAL A 195 -6.58 10.18 -10.67
CA VAL A 195 -7.41 9.27 -9.87
C VAL A 195 -8.63 10.02 -9.35
N ASP A 196 -8.43 11.22 -8.81
CA ASP A 196 -9.46 12.09 -8.27
C ASP A 196 -10.45 12.55 -9.38
N GLU A 197 -9.96 12.92 -10.57
CA GLU A 197 -10.82 13.25 -11.73
C GLU A 197 -11.71 12.08 -12.14
N LYS A 198 -11.17 10.87 -12.17
CA LYS A 198 -11.95 9.67 -12.49
C LYS A 198 -13.01 9.39 -11.43
N GLU A 199 -12.71 9.66 -10.17
CA GLU A 199 -13.63 9.47 -9.06
C GLU A 199 -14.73 10.53 -9.02
N ALA A 200 -14.42 11.81 -9.28
CA ALA A 200 -15.42 12.87 -9.42
C ALA A 200 -16.44 12.51 -10.51
N ARG A 201 -15.96 12.03 -11.66
CA ARG A 201 -16.83 11.54 -12.74
C ARG A 201 -17.64 10.31 -12.32
N ALA A 202 -17.05 9.36 -11.59
CA ALA A 202 -17.74 8.16 -11.13
C ALA A 202 -18.79 8.44 -10.04
N LEU A 203 -18.54 9.42 -9.17
CA LEU A 203 -19.50 9.87 -8.16
C LEU A 203 -20.67 10.61 -8.81
N GLU A 204 -20.40 11.48 -9.79
CA GLU A 204 -21.43 12.17 -10.57
C GLU A 204 -22.30 11.17 -11.33
N THR A 205 -21.71 10.17 -12.00
CA THR A 205 -22.48 9.14 -12.72
C THR A 205 -23.28 8.27 -11.77
N THR A 206 -22.70 7.84 -10.64
CA THR A 206 -23.41 7.01 -9.65
C THR A 206 -24.55 7.79 -8.99
N ARG A 207 -24.36 9.09 -8.70
CA ARG A 207 -25.41 9.95 -8.13
C ARG A 207 -26.53 10.19 -9.14
N ALA A 208 -26.20 10.42 -10.41
CA ALA A 208 -27.16 10.54 -11.49
C ALA A 208 -27.98 9.24 -11.67
N GLU A 209 -27.35 8.07 -11.63
CA GLU A 209 -28.04 6.77 -11.72
C GLU A 209 -28.95 6.50 -10.51
N ILE A 210 -28.55 6.89 -9.31
CA ILE A 210 -29.37 6.75 -8.10
C ILE A 210 -30.58 7.70 -8.15
N GLU A 211 -30.38 8.95 -8.56
CA GLU A 211 -31.47 9.91 -8.75
C GLU A 211 -32.45 9.47 -9.85
N GLU A 212 -31.96 8.91 -10.95
CA GLU A 212 -32.79 8.38 -12.02
C GLU A 212 -33.60 7.15 -11.55
N ARG A 213 -32.98 6.23 -10.80
CA ARG A 213 -33.68 5.09 -10.19
C ARG A 213 -34.74 5.53 -9.18
N GLN A 214 -34.47 6.58 -8.40
CA GLN A 214 -35.45 7.13 -7.46
C GLN A 214 -36.62 7.81 -8.18
N ARG A 215 -36.36 8.56 -9.27
CA ARG A 215 -37.41 9.13 -10.14
C ARG A 215 -38.29 8.05 -10.74
N ARG A 216 -37.73 7.01 -11.35
CA ARG A 216 -38.49 5.88 -11.92
C ARG A 216 -39.35 5.17 -10.85
N ARG A 217 -38.85 5.04 -9.62
CA ARG A 217 -39.61 4.48 -8.48
C ARG A 217 -40.73 5.41 -8.00
N ALA A 218 -40.53 6.72 -8.03
CA ALA A 218 -41.57 7.69 -7.67
C ALA A 218 -42.67 7.78 -8.74
N GLU A 219 -42.31 7.72 -10.02
CA GLU A 219 -43.24 7.72 -11.15
C GLU A 219 -44.09 6.45 -11.20
N SER A 220 -43.48 5.28 -11.00
CA SER A 220 -44.22 4.00 -10.91
C SER A 220 -45.15 3.90 -9.70
N ARG A 221 -44.83 4.57 -8.58
CA ARG A 221 -45.73 4.70 -7.43
C ARG A 221 -46.90 5.66 -7.69
N LYS A 222 -46.66 6.77 -8.42
CA LYS A 222 -47.72 7.70 -8.81
C LYS A 222 -48.67 7.11 -9.86
N SER A 223 -48.17 6.31 -10.81
CA SER A 223 -49.03 5.67 -11.82
C SER A 223 -49.93 4.58 -11.23
N LYS A 224 -49.45 3.82 -10.24
CA LYS A 224 -50.25 2.82 -9.51
C LYS A 224 -51.34 3.42 -8.61
N ARG A 225 -51.22 4.68 -8.20
CA ARG A 225 -52.20 5.39 -7.35
C ARG A 225 -53.33 6.07 -8.14
N LYS A 226 -53.23 6.10 -9.47
CA LYS A 226 -54.21 6.69 -10.40
C LYS A 226 -55.08 5.66 -11.13
N LYS A 227 -54.87 4.37 -10.88
CA LYS A 227 -55.75 3.26 -11.28
C LYS A 227 -56.52 2.80 -10.05
#